data_AF-S7PUG2-F1
#
_entry.id   AF-S7PUG2-F1
#
_cell.length_a   1.000
_cell.length_b   1.000
_cell.length_c   1.000
_cell.angle_alpha   90.00
_cell.angle_beta   90.00
_cell.angle_gamma   90.00
#
_symmetry.space_group_name_H-M   'P 1'
#
loop_
_entity.id
_entity.type
_entity.pdbx_description
1 polymer ?
#
loop_
_entity_poly.entity_id
_entity_poly.type
_entity_poly.pdbx_seq_one_letter_code
_entity_poly.pdbx_strand_id
1 'polypeptide(L)'
;MPTVSQWWEYFRKGTQHYKNDTVHWDAWCNSCLKHRTNEIVQFQRVTSQSSGSAGVVMSYEDAEACVMADKTASFYMPGKIDRMVRHLSSCPNVPDSVRQAAALERFQSKSRGKENRPPTPIIPP
;
A
#
# COMPACT_ATOMS: atom_id res chain seq x y z
N MET A 1 24.76 1.42 -3.71
CA MET A 1 23.62 0.80 -3.00
C MET A 1 22.36 1.36 -3.64
N PRO A 2 21.45 0.56 -4.23
CA PRO A 2 20.21 1.11 -4.77
C PRO A 2 19.44 1.76 -3.61
N THR A 3 19.15 3.06 -3.76
CA THR A 3 18.44 3.86 -2.76
C THR A 3 17.06 3.25 -2.61
N VAL A 4 16.81 2.57 -1.49
CA VAL A 4 15.47 2.08 -1.16
C VAL A 4 14.56 3.30 -1.12
N SER A 5 13.47 3.28 -1.89
CA SER A 5 12.56 4.43 -1.97
C SER A 5 12.05 4.80 -0.57
N GLN A 6 12.05 6.09 -0.22
CA GLN A 6 11.59 6.60 1.08
C GLN A 6 10.20 6.08 1.47
N TRP A 7 9.33 5.82 0.49
CA TRP A 7 7.97 5.36 0.72
C TRP A 7 7.87 4.03 1.45
N TRP A 8 8.90 3.20 1.44
CA TRP A 8 8.91 1.92 2.17
C TRP A 8 8.69 2.09 3.68
N GLU A 9 8.93 3.26 4.27
CA GLU A 9 8.61 3.51 5.69
C GLU A 9 7.09 3.40 5.99
N TYR A 10 6.23 3.65 4.98
CA TYR A 10 4.78 3.58 5.10
C TYR A 10 4.20 2.22 4.72
N PHE A 11 5.05 1.25 4.37
CA PHE A 11 4.62 -0.05 3.91
C PHE A 11 5.27 -1.18 4.69
N ARG A 12 4.48 -2.21 4.96
CA ARG A 12 4.98 -3.47 5.47
C ARG A 12 5.39 -4.34 4.31
N LYS A 13 6.64 -4.80 4.36
CA LYS A 13 7.21 -5.71 3.37
C LYS A 13 6.78 -7.15 3.69
N GLY A 14 6.35 -7.88 2.68
CA GLY A 14 6.04 -9.30 2.77
C GLY A 14 7.27 -10.17 2.82
N THR A 15 7.07 -11.43 3.17
CA THR A 15 8.12 -12.47 3.15
C THR A 15 8.35 -13.05 1.75
N GLN A 16 7.41 -12.84 0.82
CA GLN A 16 7.47 -13.38 -0.53
C GLN A 16 7.75 -12.29 -1.58
N HIS A 17 8.48 -12.70 -2.60
CA HIS A 17 8.62 -11.97 -3.85
C HIS A 17 7.35 -12.15 -4.70
N TYR A 18 6.96 -11.11 -5.42
CA TYR A 18 5.80 -11.14 -6.29
C TYR A 18 6.08 -12.02 -7.52
N LYS A 19 5.33 -13.12 -7.70
CA LYS A 19 5.33 -13.94 -8.95
C LYS A 19 6.73 -14.26 -9.52
N ASN A 20 7.69 -14.69 -8.68
CA ASN A 20 9.08 -14.98 -9.07
C ASN A 20 9.91 -13.77 -9.56
N ASP A 21 9.39 -12.56 -9.45
CA ASP A 21 10.15 -11.34 -9.68
C ASP A 21 10.98 -11.06 -8.44
N THR A 22 12.29 -11.34 -8.51
CA THR A 22 13.25 -11.17 -7.42
C THR A 22 13.42 -9.71 -6.97
N VAL A 23 12.84 -8.76 -7.71
CA VAL A 23 13.00 -7.33 -7.50
C VAL A 23 11.78 -6.72 -6.79
N HIS A 24 10.60 -7.30 -6.98
CA HIS A 24 9.35 -6.76 -6.44
C HIS A 24 8.84 -7.59 -5.26
N TRP A 25 8.77 -6.96 -4.09
CA TRP A 25 8.27 -7.58 -2.87
C TRP A 25 6.79 -7.27 -2.65
N ASP A 26 6.06 -8.20 -2.04
CA ASP A 26 4.71 -7.88 -1.59
C ASP A 26 4.74 -6.72 -0.57
N ALA A 27 3.81 -5.77 -0.68
CA ALA A 27 3.76 -4.60 0.19
C ALA A 27 2.32 -4.30 0.63
N TRP A 28 2.14 -3.91 1.89
CA TRP A 28 0.86 -3.47 2.44
C TRP A 28 1.03 -2.11 3.08
N CYS A 29 0.09 -1.18 2.86
CA CYS A 29 0.11 0.11 3.54
C CYS A 29 -0.05 -0.08 5.05
N ASN A 30 0.89 0.44 5.85
CA ASN A 30 0.92 0.28 7.31
C ASN A 30 -0.36 0.79 7.97
N SER A 31 -0.83 1.97 7.55
CA SER A 31 -2.04 2.55 8.13
C SER A 31 -3.30 1.77 7.77
N CYS A 32 -3.42 1.30 6.52
CA CYS A 32 -4.55 0.46 6.11
C CYS A 32 -4.53 -0.90 6.81
N LEU A 33 -3.35 -1.51 6.95
CA LEU A 33 -3.17 -2.75 7.67
C LEU A 33 -3.63 -2.62 9.12
N LYS A 34 -3.18 -1.57 9.83
CA LYS A 34 -3.61 -1.28 11.19
C LYS A 34 -5.09 -1.02 11.31
N HIS A 35 -5.67 -0.25 10.39
CA HIS A 35 -7.10 0.05 10.38
C HIS A 35 -7.91 -1.24 10.21
N ARG A 36 -7.58 -2.06 9.21
CA ARG A 36 -8.33 -3.29 8.91
C ARG A 36 -8.19 -4.33 10.01
N THR A 37 -6.99 -4.46 10.58
CA THR A 37 -6.74 -5.33 11.74
C THR A 37 -7.57 -4.91 12.93
N ASN A 38 -7.64 -3.60 13.22
CA ASN A 38 -8.50 -3.07 14.28
C ASN A 38 -9.99 -3.35 14.01
N GLU A 39 -10.47 -3.17 12.77
CA GLU A 39 -11.87 -3.48 12.42
C GLU A 39 -12.22 -4.95 12.74
N ILE A 40 -11.35 -5.89 12.36
CA ILE A 40 -11.57 -7.32 12.62
C ILE A 40 -11.61 -7.61 14.12
N VAL A 41 -10.61 -7.13 14.87
CA VAL A 41 -10.52 -7.36 16.32
C VAL A 41 -11.71 -6.73 17.05
N GLN A 42 -12.10 -5.51 16.68
CA GLN A 42 -13.26 -4.85 17.29
C GLN A 42 -14.57 -5.56 16.96
N PHE A 43 -14.75 -5.97 15.71
CA PHE A 43 -15.93 -6.74 15.29
C PHE A 43 -16.05 -8.02 16.11
N GLN A 44 -14.98 -8.80 16.25
CA GLN A 44 -14.98 -10.02 17.05
C GLN A 44 -15.29 -9.77 18.53
N ARG A 45 -14.77 -8.69 19.11
CA ARG A 45 -15.08 -8.30 20.50
C ARG A 45 -16.56 -8.01 20.67
N VAL A 46 -17.15 -7.21 19.77
CA VAL A 46 -18.58 -6.88 19.81
C VAL A 46 -19.42 -8.14 19.64
N THR A 47 -19.13 -8.98 18.63
CA THR A 47 -19.88 -10.21 18.38
C THR A 47 -19.79 -11.20 19.56
N SER A 48 -18.62 -11.34 20.18
CA SER A 48 -18.42 -12.24 21.34
C SER A 48 -19.20 -11.75 22.57
N GLN A 49 -19.26 -10.43 22.78
CA GLN A 49 -20.04 -9.85 23.87
C GLN A 49 -21.56 -9.99 23.65
N SER A 50 -22.02 -9.86 22.41
CA SER A 50 -23.46 -9.92 22.09
C SER A 50 -24.03 -11.33 22.02
N SER A 51 -23.21 -12.34 21.73
CA SER A 51 -23.68 -13.72 21.48
C SER A 51 -23.69 -14.62 22.72
N GLY A 52 -23.16 -14.16 23.87
CA GLY A 52 -23.04 -14.98 25.08
C GLY A 52 -22.09 -16.19 24.92
N SER A 53 -21.48 -16.33 23.75
CA SER A 53 -20.47 -17.34 23.45
C SER A 53 -19.12 -16.82 23.91
N ALA A 54 -18.30 -17.68 24.52
CA ALA A 54 -16.87 -17.45 24.72
C ALA A 54 -16.16 -17.51 23.34
N GLY A 55 -16.48 -16.56 22.47
CA GLY A 55 -15.81 -16.40 21.19
C GLY A 55 -14.33 -16.10 21.46
N VAL A 56 -13.45 -16.92 20.89
CA VAL A 56 -12.01 -16.65 20.91
C VAL A 56 -11.80 -15.41 20.05
N VAL A 57 -11.56 -14.27 20.71
CA VAL A 57 -11.09 -13.06 20.04
C VAL A 57 -9.67 -13.34 19.60
N MET A 58 -9.42 -13.29 18.30
CA MET A 58 -8.10 -13.53 17.75
C MET A 58 -7.14 -12.42 18.21
N SER A 59 -5.87 -12.78 18.40
CA SER A 59 -4.83 -11.81 18.74
C SER A 59 -4.65 -10.80 17.61
N TYR A 60 -4.11 -9.62 17.93
CA TYR A 60 -3.83 -8.61 16.92
C TYR A 60 -2.90 -9.13 15.82
N GLU A 61 -1.90 -9.93 16.20
CA GLU A 61 -0.94 -10.54 15.26
C GLU A 61 -1.61 -11.54 14.31
N ASP A 62 -2.55 -12.34 14.80
CA ASP A 62 -3.31 -13.30 13.97
C ASP A 62 -4.26 -12.58 13.02
N ALA A 63 -4.95 -11.54 13.51
CA ALA A 63 -5.80 -10.69 12.67
C ALA A 63 -4.98 -10.01 11.57
N GLU A 64 -3.80 -9.51 11.92
CA GLU A 64 -2.89 -8.88 10.96
C GLU A 64 -2.40 -9.88 9.91
N ALA A 65 -2.01 -11.09 10.33
CA ALA A 65 -1.61 -12.17 9.42
C ALA A 65 -2.76 -12.55 8.47
N CYS A 66 -4.00 -12.64 8.95
CA CYS A 66 -5.19 -12.85 8.11
C CYS A 66 -5.36 -11.73 7.08
N VAL A 67 -5.19 -10.47 7.49
CA VAL A 67 -5.29 -9.32 6.58
C VAL A 67 -4.17 -9.34 5.54
N MET A 68 -2.95 -9.72 5.92
CA MET A 68 -1.83 -9.85 4.99
C MET A 68 -2.00 -11.05 4.04
N ALA A 69 -2.70 -12.12 4.46
CA ALA A 69 -3.01 -13.24 3.58
C ALA A 69 -3.99 -12.86 2.47
N ASP A 70 -4.85 -11.85 2.69
CA ASP A 70 -5.75 -11.32 1.68
C ASP A 70 -5.02 -10.42 0.66
N LYS A 71 -4.51 -11.05 -0.39
CA LYS A 71 -3.89 -10.39 -1.55
C LYS A 71 -4.90 -9.75 -2.51
N THR A 72 -6.20 -9.79 -2.21
CA THR A 72 -7.22 -9.10 -3.01
C THR A 72 -7.52 -7.70 -2.48
N ALA A 73 -7.05 -7.38 -1.27
CA ALA A 73 -7.28 -6.11 -0.62
C ALA A 73 -6.72 -4.92 -1.42
N SER A 74 -7.46 -3.81 -1.46
CA SER A 74 -7.06 -2.59 -2.19
C SER A 74 -5.80 -1.89 -1.66
N PHE A 75 -5.31 -2.31 -0.49
CA PHE A 75 -4.06 -1.83 0.12
C PHE A 75 -2.90 -2.83 -0.03
N TYR A 76 -3.14 -3.98 -0.67
CA TYR A 76 -2.08 -4.87 -1.15
C TYR A 76 -1.51 -4.32 -2.45
N MET A 77 -0.20 -4.14 -2.47
CA MET A 77 0.54 -3.62 -3.59
C MET A 77 1.69 -4.54 -3.94
N PRO A 78 1.70 -5.09 -5.16
CA PRO A 78 2.83 -5.87 -5.63
C PRO A 78 3.99 -4.92 -5.96
N GLY A 79 4.86 -4.67 -4.97
CA GLY A 79 6.24 -4.16 -5.00
C GLY A 79 6.64 -2.97 -5.87
N LYS A 80 5.72 -2.39 -6.63
CA LYS A 80 6.00 -1.30 -7.56
C LYS A 80 5.86 0.02 -6.83
N ILE A 81 6.95 0.78 -6.78
CA ILE A 81 6.97 2.13 -6.16
C ILE A 81 5.83 3.00 -6.73
N ASP A 82 5.59 3.00 -8.05
CA ASP A 82 4.48 3.76 -8.63
C ASP A 82 3.11 3.41 -8.01
N ARG A 83 2.87 2.13 -7.68
CA ARG A 83 1.63 1.71 -7.02
C ARG A 83 1.60 2.18 -5.57
N MET A 84 2.72 2.06 -4.85
CA MET A 84 2.85 2.54 -3.47
C MET A 84 2.54 4.03 -3.37
N VAL A 85 3.20 4.85 -4.19
CA VAL A 85 3.01 6.31 -4.22
C VAL A 85 1.58 6.65 -4.65
N ARG A 86 1.04 5.94 -5.64
CA ARG A 86 -0.36 6.10 -6.07
C ARG A 86 -1.34 5.86 -4.93
N HIS A 87 -1.17 4.80 -4.17
CA HIS A 87 -2.03 4.55 -3.02
C HIS A 87 -1.85 5.62 -1.95
N LEU A 88 -0.62 5.98 -1.57
CA LEU A 88 -0.37 7.00 -0.55
C LEU A 88 -1.02 8.33 -0.90
N SER A 89 -1.00 8.72 -2.19
CA SER A 89 -1.64 9.96 -2.66
C SER A 89 -3.16 10.01 -2.43
N SER A 90 -3.82 8.87 -2.27
CA SER A 90 -5.27 8.76 -2.08
C SER A 90 -5.67 8.02 -0.80
N CYS A 91 -4.71 7.63 0.05
CA CYS A 91 -4.99 6.81 1.20
C CYS A 91 -5.63 7.66 2.31
N PRO A 92 -6.84 7.33 2.80
CA PRO A 92 -7.49 8.13 3.86
C PRO A 92 -6.84 7.93 5.24
N ASN A 93 -6.07 6.85 5.42
CA ASN A 93 -5.54 6.43 6.72
C ASN A 93 -4.12 6.96 7.01
N VAL A 94 -3.47 7.62 6.05
CA VAL A 94 -2.13 8.21 6.24
C VAL A 94 -2.23 9.72 6.48
N PRO A 95 -1.25 10.33 7.18
CA PRO A 95 -1.25 11.77 7.43
C PRO A 95 -1.29 12.58 6.14
N ASP A 96 -1.93 13.75 6.19
CA ASP A 96 -2.12 14.58 5.01
C ASP A 96 -0.80 15.03 4.36
N SER A 97 0.22 15.30 5.18
CA SER A 97 1.58 15.60 4.73
C SER A 97 2.16 14.50 3.82
N VAL A 98 1.93 13.23 4.16
CA VAL A 98 2.38 12.07 3.37
C VAL A 98 1.59 11.97 2.06
N ARG A 99 0.28 12.22 2.10
CA ARG A 99 -0.56 12.23 0.88
C ARG A 99 -0.11 13.30 -0.10
N GLN A 100 0.12 14.51 0.41
CA GLN A 100 0.58 15.64 -0.40
C GLN A 100 1.97 15.36 -1.01
N ALA A 101 2.91 14.85 -0.21
CA ALA A 101 4.24 14.49 -0.70
C ALA A 101 4.17 13.41 -1.80
N ALA A 102 3.34 12.38 -1.63
CA ALA A 102 3.16 11.34 -2.63
C ALA A 102 2.48 11.88 -3.90
N ALA A 103 1.49 12.77 -3.77
CA ALA A 103 0.85 13.43 -4.90
C ALA A 103 1.84 14.29 -5.70
N LEU A 104 2.71 15.03 -5.00
CA LEU A 104 3.76 15.85 -5.60
C LEU A 104 4.76 14.99 -6.37
N GLU A 105 5.24 13.88 -5.80
CA GLU A 105 6.18 12.98 -6.47
C GLU A 105 5.57 12.38 -7.75
N ARG A 106 4.28 12.01 -7.73
CA ARG A 106 3.58 11.55 -8.94
C ARG A 106 3.49 12.62 -10.01
N PHE A 107 3.25 13.86 -9.61
CA PHE A 107 3.20 14.98 -10.54
C PHE A 107 4.56 15.21 -11.22
N GLN A 108 5.64 15.23 -10.42
CA GLN A 108 7.02 15.39 -10.91
C GLN A 108 7.47 14.23 -11.80
N SER A 109 7.07 13.01 -11.48
CA SER A 109 7.38 11.82 -12.28
C SER A 109 6.70 11.86 -13.66
N LYS A 110 5.49 12.42 -13.74
CA LYS A 110 4.76 12.60 -15.01
C LYS A 110 5.33 13.73 -15.88
N SER A 111 5.81 14.82 -15.29
CA SER A 111 6.43 15.91 -16.06
C SER A 111 7.77 15.50 -16.66
N ARG A 112 8.61 14.75 -15.92
CA ARG A 112 9.86 14.18 -16.46
C ARG A 112 9.65 13.23 -17.64
N GLY A 113 8.54 12.49 -17.67
CA GLY A 113 8.19 11.61 -18.79
C GLY A 113 7.74 12.34 -20.06
N LYS A 114 7.32 13.60 -19.96
CA LYS A 114 6.93 14.42 -21.13
C LYS A 114 8.10 15.14 -21.79
N GLU A 115 9.16 15.42 -21.05
CA GLU A 115 10.35 16.12 -21.56
C GLU A 115 11.25 15.24 -22.45
N ASN A 116 11.09 13.91 -22.38
CA ASN A 116 11.89 12.94 -23.16
C ASN A 116 11.24 12.51 -24.50
N ARG A 117 10.20 13.20 -24.99
CA ARG A 117 9.76 12.98 -26.38
C ARG A 117 10.67 13.78 -27.31
N PRO A 118 11.43 13.14 -28.22
CA PRO A 118 12.10 13.89 -29.27
C PRO A 118 11.04 14.70 -30.04
N PRO A 119 11.32 15.97 -30.39
CA PRO A 119 10.39 16.76 -31.17
C PRO A 119 10.11 16.02 -32.48
N THR A 120 8.84 15.75 -32.75
CA THR A 120 8.39 15.22 -34.05
C THR A 120 8.90 16.16 -35.15
N PRO A 121 9.63 15.66 -36.16
CA PRO A 121 10.06 16.50 -37.26
C PRO A 121 8.81 17.01 -37.98
N ILE A 122 8.65 18.33 -38.00
CA ILE A 122 7.65 19.01 -38.82
C ILE A 122 8.19 18.94 -40.25
N ILE A 123 7.57 18.15 -41.11
CA ILE A 123 7.87 18.13 -42.56
C ILE A 123 6.93 19.17 -43.19
N PRO A 124 7.43 20.32 -43.67
CA PRO A 124 6.63 21.26 -44.44
C PRO A 124 6.30 20.71 -45.84
N PRO A 125 5.18 21.12 -46.47
CA PRO A 125 4.80 20.72 -47.82
C PRO A 125 5.73 21.27 -48.91
#